data_AF-A0A8R7JUW4-F1
#
_entry.id   AF-A0A8R7JUW4-F1
#
_cell.length_a   1.000
_cell.length_b   1.000
_cell.length_c   1.000
_cell.angle_alpha   90.00
_cell.angle_beta   90.00
_cell.angle_gamma   90.00
#
_symmetry.space_group_name_H-M   'P 1'
#
loop_
_entity.id
_entity.type
_entity.pdbx_description
1 polymer ?
#
loop_
_entity_poly.entity_id
_entity_poly.type
_entity_poly.pdbx_seq_one_letter_code
_entity_poly.pdbx_strand_id
1 'polypeptide(L)'
;MPRTWTGKEDVCAIAEEARSAALKLLSVLAVIRWDDKPDRIENILTSTLLDGSVESKSSSASSGDPLASTSWEEVHPKHTLITPAQCKSVWKQFQSETEFTITQVVSTQQAHMRGNGRLPPPWAMVAITVLGFDEIMMLLRNPIYMFLLFVGYLLVRALIVQLDIG
;
A
#
# COMPACT_ATOMS: atom_id res chain seq x y z
N MET A 1 -19.00 -10.18 -1.83
CA MET A 1 -18.78 -9.29 -0.67
C MET A 1 -17.33 -8.78 -0.73
N PRO A 2 -17.05 -7.49 -0.41
CA PRO A 2 -15.68 -6.96 -0.41
C PRO A 2 -14.84 -7.58 0.72
N ARG A 3 -13.60 -7.94 0.43
CA ARG A 3 -12.67 -8.54 1.41
C ARG A 3 -12.23 -7.50 2.44
N THR A 4 -12.35 -7.82 3.73
CA THR A 4 -11.83 -6.99 4.83
C THR A 4 -10.38 -7.37 5.10
N TRP A 5 -9.45 -6.43 4.90
CA TRP A 5 -8.03 -6.64 5.20
C TRP A 5 -7.80 -6.63 6.70
N THR A 6 -7.38 -7.76 7.26
CA THR A 6 -6.93 -7.80 8.65
C THR A 6 -5.44 -7.49 8.71
N GLY A 7 -4.99 -6.78 9.74
CA GLY A 7 -3.58 -6.35 9.83
C GLY A 7 -2.55 -7.48 9.89
N LYS A 8 -2.97 -8.75 10.02
CA LYS A 8 -2.10 -9.92 10.14
C LYS A 8 -1.71 -10.55 8.80
N GLU A 9 -2.29 -10.10 7.69
CA GLU A 9 -2.07 -10.69 6.37
C GLU A 9 -0.93 -9.99 5.63
N ASP A 10 -0.08 -10.78 4.94
CA ASP A 10 0.96 -10.25 4.06
C ASP A 10 0.36 -9.86 2.72
N VAL A 11 -0.09 -8.60 2.61
CA VAL A 11 -0.71 -8.03 1.41
C VAL A 11 0.20 -8.19 0.18
N CYS A 12 1.51 -8.10 0.38
CA CYS A 12 2.49 -8.27 -0.69
C CYS A 12 2.48 -9.70 -1.26
N ALA A 13 2.48 -10.72 -0.39
CA ALA A 13 2.43 -12.13 -0.81
C ALA A 13 1.10 -12.46 -1.51
N ILE A 14 -0.02 -11.92 -1.02
CA ILE A 14 -1.34 -12.09 -1.66
C ILE A 14 -1.36 -11.42 -3.04
N ALA A 15 -0.74 -10.24 -3.17
CA ALA A 15 -0.63 -9.56 -4.46
C ALA A 15 0.25 -10.33 -5.45
N GLU A 16 1.33 -10.95 -4.99
CA GLU A 16 2.19 -11.81 -5.81
C GLU A 16 1.45 -13.08 -6.28
N GLU A 17 0.73 -13.74 -5.37
CA GLU A 17 -0.11 -14.89 -5.70
C GLU A 17 -1.19 -14.51 -6.74
N ALA A 18 -1.88 -13.39 -6.53
CA ALA A 18 -2.88 -12.88 -7.46
C ALA A 18 -2.27 -12.55 -8.84
N ARG A 19 -1.06 -11.98 -8.88
CA ARG A 19 -0.31 -11.74 -10.13
C ARG A 19 0.01 -13.04 -10.85
N SER A 20 0.46 -14.07 -10.13
CA SER A 20 0.75 -15.39 -10.73
C SER A 20 -0.50 -16.02 -11.35
N ALA A 21 -1.66 -15.91 -10.68
CA ALA A 21 -2.94 -16.41 -11.18
C ALA A 21 -3.43 -15.63 -12.40
N ALA A 22 -3.31 -14.29 -12.39
CA ALA A 22 -3.66 -13.46 -13.54
C ALA A 22 -2.80 -13.79 -14.77
N LEU A 23 -1.52 -14.08 -14.56
CA LEU A 23 -0.59 -14.45 -15.63
C LEU A 23 -0.96 -15.81 -16.26
N LYS A 24 -1.44 -16.77 -15.46
CA LYS A 24 -2.01 -18.04 -15.98
C LYS A 24 -3.26 -17.83 -16.83
N LEU A 25 -4.11 -16.89 -16.45
CA LEU A 25 -5.27 -16.54 -17.29
C LEU A 25 -4.82 -15.87 -18.59
N LEU A 26 -3.82 -15.01 -18.52
CA LEU A 26 -3.26 -14.35 -19.70
C LEU A 26 -2.62 -15.36 -20.66
N SER A 27 -1.93 -16.40 -20.16
CA SER A 27 -1.37 -17.46 -21.00
C SER A 27 -2.46 -18.27 -21.72
N VAL A 28 -3.57 -18.57 -21.03
CA VAL A 28 -4.74 -19.26 -21.60
C VAL A 28 -5.44 -18.39 -22.65
N LEU A 29 -5.53 -17.08 -22.42
CA LEU A 29 -6.17 -16.15 -23.35
C LEU A 29 -5.30 -15.83 -24.58
N ALA A 30 -3.97 -15.96 -24.46
CA ALA A 30 -3.07 -15.64 -25.55
C ALA A 30 -3.15 -16.63 -26.73
N VAL A 31 -3.42 -17.92 -26.45
CA VAL A 31 -3.36 -18.99 -27.45
C VAL A 31 -4.53 -19.97 -27.30
N ILE A 32 -5.16 -20.32 -28.43
CA ILE A 32 -6.19 -21.37 -28.50
C ILE A 32 -5.50 -22.73 -28.45
N ARG A 33 -5.46 -23.36 -27.27
CA ARG A 33 -4.88 -24.69 -27.04
C ARG A 33 -5.95 -25.77 -27.30
N TRP A 34 -6.06 -26.23 -28.54
CA TRP A 34 -6.97 -27.33 -28.91
C TRP A 34 -6.27 -28.70 -28.91
N ASP A 35 -4.93 -28.74 -28.92
CA ASP A 35 -4.12 -29.95 -29.02
C ASP A 35 -3.25 -30.09 -27.76
N ASP A 36 -3.10 -31.31 -27.25
CA ASP A 36 -2.40 -31.65 -25.99
C ASP A 36 -0.86 -31.59 -26.16
N LYS A 37 -0.38 -30.51 -26.77
CA LYS A 37 1.04 -30.23 -26.96
C LYS A 37 1.55 -29.38 -25.80
N PRO A 38 2.75 -29.70 -25.27
CA PRO A 38 3.35 -28.92 -24.20
C PRO A 38 3.85 -27.59 -24.77
N ASP A 39 3.07 -26.52 -24.61
CA ASP A 39 3.45 -25.17 -25.00
C ASP A 39 4.34 -24.53 -23.92
N ARG A 40 5.49 -23.95 -24.29
CA ARG A 40 6.40 -23.28 -23.33
C ARG A 40 5.98 -21.84 -22.98
N ILE A 41 4.83 -21.40 -23.47
CA ILE A 41 4.37 -20.00 -23.42
C ILE A 41 4.13 -19.52 -21.99
N GLU A 42 3.52 -20.33 -21.13
CA GLU A 42 3.32 -19.98 -19.72
C GLU A 42 4.66 -19.77 -19.00
N ASN A 43 5.66 -20.62 -19.29
CA ASN A 43 6.99 -20.50 -18.70
C ASN A 43 7.73 -19.26 -19.22
N ILE A 44 7.56 -18.93 -20.51
CA ILE A 44 8.15 -17.71 -21.10
C ILE A 44 7.49 -16.47 -20.50
N LEU A 45 6.16 -16.44 -20.37
CA LEU A 45 5.44 -15.32 -19.77
C LEU A 45 5.78 -15.14 -18.30
N THR A 46 5.82 -16.23 -17.52
CA THR A 46 6.16 -16.15 -16.08
C THR A 46 7.59 -15.69 -15.88
N SER A 47 8.57 -16.27 -16.59
CA SER A 47 9.97 -15.84 -16.50
C SER A 47 10.18 -14.39 -16.96
N THR A 48 9.51 -13.95 -18.03
CA THR A 48 9.76 -12.62 -18.60
C THR A 48 8.99 -11.51 -17.88
N LEU A 49 7.76 -11.78 -17.41
CA LEU A 49 6.85 -10.76 -16.86
C LEU A 49 6.77 -10.75 -15.33
N LEU A 50 7.03 -11.88 -14.67
CA LEU A 50 7.03 -11.97 -13.21
C LEU A 50 8.42 -11.65 -12.63
N ASP A 51 9.48 -12.22 -13.20
CA ASP A 51 10.87 -12.02 -12.75
C ASP A 51 11.52 -10.75 -13.37
N GLY A 52 11.03 -10.32 -14.54
CA GLY A 52 11.48 -9.10 -15.23
C GLY A 52 11.11 -7.77 -14.57
N SER A 53 10.44 -7.80 -13.40
CA SER A 53 10.18 -6.58 -12.59
C SER A 53 11.40 -6.11 -11.78
N VAL A 54 12.55 -6.80 -11.92
CA VAL A 54 13.84 -6.35 -11.39
C VAL A 54 14.64 -5.68 -12.51
N GLU A 55 14.25 -4.47 -12.89
CA GLU A 55 15.18 -3.58 -13.58
C GLU A 55 16.29 -3.17 -12.59
N SER A 56 17.30 -4.03 -12.42
CA SER A 56 18.72 -3.63 -12.31
C SER A 56 19.68 -4.79 -11.97
N LYS A 57 20.70 -4.91 -12.85
CA LYS A 57 22.05 -5.48 -12.65
C LYS A 57 22.22 -7.01 -12.66
N SER A 58 22.42 -7.53 -13.86
CA SER A 58 23.68 -8.23 -14.15
C SER A 58 24.03 -8.15 -15.64
N SER A 59 25.25 -7.70 -15.90
CA SER A 59 25.92 -7.66 -17.18
C SER A 59 25.95 -9.02 -17.89
N SER A 60 25.17 -9.18 -18.96
CA SER A 60 25.42 -10.06 -20.13
C SER A 60 24.27 -9.85 -21.12
N ALA A 61 24.48 -9.08 -22.18
CA ALA A 61 24.86 -9.58 -23.50
C ALA A 61 23.89 -10.63 -24.07
N SER A 62 23.14 -10.20 -25.10
CA SER A 62 22.47 -11.01 -26.14
C SER A 62 21.45 -12.07 -25.71
N SER A 63 20.20 -11.66 -25.52
CA SER A 63 19.06 -12.38 -26.10
C SER A 63 18.02 -11.32 -26.48
N GLY A 64 17.55 -11.34 -27.72
CA GLY A 64 16.50 -10.40 -28.14
C GLY A 64 15.27 -10.58 -27.25
N ASP A 65 14.60 -9.47 -26.90
CA ASP A 65 13.38 -9.49 -26.09
C ASP A 65 12.39 -10.47 -26.74
N PRO A 66 12.14 -11.66 -26.16
CA PRO A 66 11.31 -12.70 -26.79
C PRO A 66 9.84 -12.25 -26.92
N LEU A 67 9.48 -11.11 -26.29
CA LEU A 67 8.18 -10.45 -26.41
C LEU A 67 8.14 -9.36 -27.50
N ALA A 68 9.28 -9.03 -28.12
CA ALA A 68 9.35 -8.13 -29.28
C ALA A 68 9.12 -8.86 -30.61
N SER A 69 9.03 -10.20 -30.60
CA SER A 69 8.63 -10.98 -31.76
C SER A 69 7.14 -10.77 -32.07
N THR A 70 6.81 -10.69 -33.36
CA THR A 70 5.43 -10.49 -33.82
C THR A 70 4.60 -11.78 -33.79
N SER A 71 5.23 -12.91 -33.46
CA SER A 71 4.67 -14.25 -33.45
C SER A 71 5.36 -15.10 -32.37
N TRP A 72 4.60 -15.94 -31.68
CA TRP A 72 5.13 -16.96 -30.77
C TRP A 72 5.94 -18.00 -31.58
N GLU A 73 7.20 -18.27 -31.23
CA GLU A 73 8.05 -19.24 -31.95
C GLU A 73 7.43 -20.65 -32.10
N GLU A 74 6.52 -21.05 -31.19
CA GLU A 74 5.95 -22.40 -31.13
C GLU A 74 4.48 -22.49 -31.61
N VAL A 75 3.84 -21.38 -32.00
CA VAL A 75 2.38 -21.38 -32.31
C VAL A 75 2.08 -20.82 -33.70
N HIS A 76 1.28 -21.57 -34.46
CA HIS A 76 0.82 -21.15 -35.77
C HIS A 76 -0.07 -19.90 -35.65
N PRO A 77 0.10 -18.85 -36.49
CA PRO A 77 -0.63 -17.57 -36.37
C PRO A 77 -2.16 -17.65 -36.36
N LYS A 78 -2.75 -18.77 -36.82
CA LYS A 78 -4.21 -19.01 -36.80
C LYS A 78 -4.75 -19.32 -35.40
N HIS A 79 -3.89 -19.70 -34.45
CA HIS A 79 -4.26 -20.05 -33.09
C HIS A 79 -3.84 -18.99 -32.05
N THR A 80 -3.21 -17.91 -32.50
CA THR A 80 -2.78 -16.79 -31.66
C THR A 80 -3.89 -15.75 -31.58
N LEU A 81 -4.43 -15.52 -30.38
CA LEU A 81 -5.43 -14.47 -30.14
C LEU A 81 -4.78 -13.15 -29.71
N ILE A 82 -3.65 -13.22 -29.00
CA ILE A 82 -2.92 -12.05 -28.50
C ILE A 82 -1.44 -12.18 -28.89
N THR A 83 -0.94 -11.17 -29.61
CA THR A 83 0.49 -11.06 -29.95
C THR A 83 1.32 -10.85 -28.68
N PRO A 84 2.57 -11.37 -28.59
CA PRO A 84 3.45 -11.13 -27.44
C PRO A 84 3.56 -9.65 -27.02
N ALA A 85 3.61 -8.73 -27.99
CA ALA A 85 3.62 -7.29 -27.75
C ALA A 85 2.34 -6.76 -27.06
N GLN A 86 1.17 -7.27 -27.44
CA GLN A 86 -0.11 -6.91 -26.82
C GLN A 86 -0.25 -7.52 -25.43
N CYS A 87 0.26 -8.74 -25.24
CA CYS A 87 0.34 -9.38 -23.93
C CYS A 87 1.15 -8.52 -22.94
N LYS A 88 2.31 -7.99 -23.39
CA LYS A 88 3.14 -7.08 -22.61
C LYS A 88 2.43 -5.77 -22.26
N SER A 89 1.67 -5.18 -23.19
CA SER A 89 0.91 -3.95 -22.88
C SER A 89 -0.24 -4.20 -21.90
N VAL A 90 -0.99 -5.30 -22.08
CA VAL A 90 -2.07 -5.69 -21.15
C VAL A 90 -1.51 -5.95 -19.76
N TRP A 91 -0.37 -6.61 -19.66
CA TRP A 91 0.30 -6.85 -18.37
C TRP A 91 0.74 -5.55 -17.69
N LYS A 92 1.35 -4.61 -18.44
CA LYS A 92 1.71 -3.30 -17.89
C LYS A 92 0.49 -2.50 -17.42
N GLN A 93 -0.60 -2.55 -18.18
CA GLN A 93 -1.84 -1.90 -17.78
C GLN A 93 -2.38 -2.51 -16.47
N PHE A 94 -2.45 -3.83 -16.39
CA PHE A 94 -2.86 -4.54 -15.17
C PHE A 94 -1.98 -4.19 -13.96
N GLN A 95 -0.66 -4.11 -14.13
CA GLN A 95 0.25 -3.66 -13.07
C GLN A 95 -0.07 -2.24 -12.61
N SER A 96 -0.26 -1.31 -13.55
CA SER A 96 -0.57 0.09 -13.20
C SER A 96 -1.90 0.25 -12.47
N GLU A 97 -2.93 -0.52 -12.85
CA GLU A 97 -4.24 -0.47 -12.18
C GLU A 97 -4.19 -1.10 -10.78
N THR A 98 -3.38 -2.14 -10.58
CA THR A 98 -3.26 -2.83 -9.29
C THR A 98 -2.33 -2.12 -8.32
N GLU A 99 -1.31 -1.40 -8.79
CA GLU A 99 -0.31 -0.72 -7.96
C GLU A 99 -0.94 0.31 -7.01
N PHE A 100 -1.90 1.10 -7.48
CA PHE A 100 -2.60 2.09 -6.66
C PHE A 100 -3.35 1.41 -5.49
N THR A 101 -4.09 0.34 -5.80
CA THR A 101 -4.86 -0.42 -4.80
C THR A 101 -3.94 -1.09 -3.79
N ILE A 102 -2.85 -1.72 -4.26
CA ILE A 102 -1.87 -2.38 -3.39
C ILE A 102 -1.21 -1.35 -2.47
N THR A 103 -0.79 -0.20 -3.00
CA THR A 103 -0.15 0.87 -2.21
C THR A 103 -1.10 1.43 -1.15
N GLN A 104 -2.38 1.59 -1.49
CA GLN A 104 -3.39 2.03 -0.54
C GLN A 104 -3.58 1.01 0.61
N VAL A 105 -3.65 -0.28 0.29
CA VAL A 105 -3.80 -1.33 1.31
C VAL A 105 -2.54 -1.43 2.17
N VAL A 106 -1.34 -1.36 1.58
CA VAL A 106 -0.07 -1.40 2.32
C VAL A 106 0.09 -0.20 3.25
N SER A 107 -0.22 1.02 2.77
CA SER A 107 -0.11 2.23 3.59
C SER A 107 -1.10 2.23 4.76
N THR A 108 -2.33 1.74 4.55
CA THR A 108 -3.32 1.60 5.63
C THR A 108 -2.90 0.55 6.65
N GLN A 109 -2.35 -0.59 6.22
CA GLN A 109 -1.81 -1.61 7.12
C GLN A 109 -0.61 -1.07 7.93
N GLN A 110 0.31 -0.36 7.28
CA GLN A 110 1.46 0.23 7.96
C GLN A 110 1.04 1.32 8.96
N ALA A 111 0.02 2.11 8.63
CA ALA A 111 -0.57 3.08 9.55
C ALA A 111 -1.23 2.39 10.76
N HIS A 112 -1.94 1.27 10.55
CA HIS A 112 -2.52 0.48 11.63
C HIS A 112 -1.44 -0.12 12.55
N MET A 113 -0.35 -0.64 11.97
CA MET A 113 0.80 -1.13 12.75
C MET A 113 1.50 -0.03 13.54
N ARG A 114 1.64 1.17 12.96
CA ARG A 114 2.17 2.35 13.65
C ARG A 114 1.22 2.86 14.74
N GLY A 115 -0.09 2.78 14.52
CA GLY A 115 -1.12 3.19 15.47
C GLY A 115 -1.11 2.35 16.74
N ASN A 116 -0.85 1.04 16.63
CA ASN A 116 -0.79 0.13 17.77
C ASN A 116 0.39 0.41 18.73
N GLY A 117 1.35 1.26 18.34
CA GLY A 117 2.45 1.74 19.19
C GLY A 117 2.41 3.24 19.52
N ARG A 118 1.47 4.00 18.95
CA ARG A 118 1.40 5.46 19.12
C ARG A 118 0.48 5.80 20.28
N LEU A 119 0.96 5.56 21.50
CA LEU A 119 0.38 6.17 22.68
C LEU A 119 0.36 7.70 22.47
N PRO A 120 -0.72 8.40 22.90
CA PRO A 120 -0.69 9.85 22.90
C PRO A 120 0.52 10.30 23.73
N PRO A 121 1.17 11.41 23.34
CA PRO A 121 2.42 11.83 23.95
C PRO A 121 2.29 11.91 25.47
N PRO A 122 3.34 11.61 26.25
CA PRO A 122 3.23 11.43 27.71
C PRO A 122 2.55 12.58 28.46
N TRP A 123 2.75 13.82 28.00
CA TRP A 123 2.08 14.99 28.56
C TRP A 123 0.55 14.96 28.38
N ALA A 124 0.05 14.39 27.28
CA ALA A 124 -1.38 14.25 27.03
C ALA A 124 -2.01 13.18 27.93
N MET A 125 -1.30 12.09 28.22
CA MET A 125 -1.75 11.08 29.20
C MET A 125 -1.86 11.66 30.60
N VAL A 126 -0.87 12.46 31.03
CA VAL A 126 -0.91 13.17 32.31
C VAL A 126 -2.02 14.21 32.35
N ALA A 127 -2.20 15.00 31.28
CA ALA A 127 -3.29 15.98 31.19
C ALA A 127 -4.68 15.33 31.31
N ILE A 128 -4.89 14.18 30.67
CA ILE A 128 -6.15 13.42 30.74
C ILE A 128 -6.38 12.86 32.15
N THR A 129 -5.32 12.38 32.81
CA THR A 129 -5.41 11.73 34.12
C THR A 129 -5.57 12.74 35.26
N VAL A 130 -4.93 13.90 35.17
CA VAL A 130 -4.91 14.90 36.25
C VAL A 130 -6.14 15.81 36.23
N LEU A 131 -6.72 16.12 35.06
CA LEU A 131 -7.82 17.09 34.95
C LEU A 131 -9.24 16.48 34.80
N GLY A 132 -9.40 15.18 34.53
CA GLY A 132 -10.74 14.60 34.30
C GLY A 132 -11.34 15.02 32.94
N PHE A 133 -11.39 14.09 31.99
CA PHE A 133 -11.65 14.37 30.57
C PHE A 133 -12.94 15.15 30.25
N ASP A 134 -14.00 14.98 31.05
CA ASP A 134 -15.30 15.65 30.85
C ASP A 134 -15.25 17.15 31.20
N GLU A 135 -14.49 17.51 32.24
CA GLU A 135 -14.39 18.88 32.75
C GLU A 135 -13.48 19.76 31.88
N ILE A 136 -12.45 19.15 31.27
CA ILE A 136 -11.56 19.79 30.26
C ILE A 136 -12.34 20.18 29.01
N MET A 137 -13.20 19.30 28.51
CA MET A 137 -14.03 19.57 27.33
C MET A 137 -14.98 20.76 27.58
N MET A 138 -15.51 20.90 28.79
CA MET A 138 -16.35 22.03 29.19
C MET A 138 -15.54 23.33 29.35
N LEU A 139 -14.33 23.23 29.90
CA LEU A 139 -13.40 24.35 30.09
C LEU A 139 -12.90 24.94 28.76
N LEU A 140 -12.54 24.08 27.79
CA LEU A 140 -12.01 24.52 26.49
C LEU A 140 -13.11 25.05 25.55
N ARG A 141 -14.35 24.55 25.69
CA ARG A 141 -15.45 24.90 24.78
C ARG A 141 -16.13 26.22 25.15
N ASN A 142 -15.98 26.69 26.39
CA ASN A 142 -16.57 27.93 26.84
C ASN A 142 -15.50 29.03 27.06
N PRO A 143 -15.49 30.10 26.25
CA PRO A 143 -14.46 31.15 26.32
C PRO A 143 -14.39 31.86 27.68
N ILE A 144 -15.47 31.84 28.46
CA ILE A 144 -15.53 32.46 29.79
C ILE A 144 -14.63 31.74 30.80
N TYR A 145 -14.56 30.41 30.77
CA TYR A 145 -13.73 29.67 31.71
C TYR A 145 -12.23 29.87 31.45
N MET A 146 -11.84 29.94 30.17
CA MET A 146 -10.48 30.31 29.78
C MET A 146 -10.09 31.71 30.28
N PHE A 147 -11.02 32.66 30.21
CA PHE A 147 -10.82 34.02 30.73
C PHE A 147 -10.68 34.04 32.26
N LEU A 148 -11.54 33.32 32.99
CA LEU A 148 -11.45 33.23 34.45
C LEU A 148 -10.14 32.60 34.93
N LEU A 149 -9.68 31.54 34.26
CA LEU A 149 -8.39 30.89 34.57
C LEU A 149 -7.23 31.86 34.33
N PHE A 150 -7.26 32.62 33.24
CA PHE A 150 -6.26 33.64 32.94
C PHE A 150 -6.21 34.74 34.00
N VAL A 151 -7.36 35.28 34.41
CA VAL A 151 -7.44 36.29 35.46
C VAL A 151 -6.96 35.75 36.81
N GLY A 152 -7.37 34.53 37.18
CA GLY A 152 -6.91 33.86 38.39
C GLY A 152 -5.40 33.66 38.42
N TYR A 153 -4.81 33.24 37.29
CA TYR A 153 -3.35 33.10 37.16
C TYR A 153 -2.62 34.44 37.34
N LEU A 154 -3.13 35.53 36.77
CA LEU A 154 -2.55 36.86 36.95
C LEU A 154 -2.61 37.33 38.41
N LEU A 155 -3.71 37.07 39.11
CA LEU A 155 -3.86 37.39 40.54
C LEU A 155 -2.88 36.59 41.40
N VAL A 156 -2.75 35.29 41.16
CA VAL A 156 -1.79 34.45 41.88
C VAL A 156 -0.35 34.90 41.61
N ARG A 157 0.00 35.20 40.35
CA ARG A 157 1.31 35.76 39.99
C ARG A 157 1.56 37.09 40.71
N ALA A 158 0.57 37.98 40.75
CA ALA A 158 0.68 39.24 41.45
C ALA A 158 0.89 39.03 42.96
N LEU A 159 0.17 38.10 43.59
CA LEU A 159 0.34 37.76 45.00
C LEU A 159 1.74 37.19 45.30
N ILE A 160 2.24 36.29 44.44
CA ILE A 160 3.61 35.74 44.59
C ILE A 160 4.64 36.87 44.50
N VAL A 161 4.51 37.78 43.54
CA VAL A 161 5.42 38.93 43.40
C VAL A 161 5.34 39.86 44.62
N GLN A 162 4.15 40.08 45.18
CA GLN A 162 4.00 40.89 46.40
C GLN A 162 4.59 40.19 47.65
N LEU A 163 4.51 38.86 47.72
CA LEU A 163 5.09 38.05 48.80
C LEU A 163 6.62 37.92 48.70
N ASP A 164 7.18 37.95 47.49
CA ASP A 164 8.63 37.86 47.25
C ASP A 164 9.34 39.21 47.45
N ILE A 165 8.57 40.31 47.50
CA ILE A 165 9.09 41.69 47.65
C ILE A 165 9.07 42.21 49.10
N GLY A 166 8.55 41.43 50.06
CA GLY A 166 8.48 41.77 51.49
C GLY A 166 9.43 40.96 52.34
#